data_AF-A0A3N7G3F8-F1
#
_entry.id   AF-A0A3N7G3F8-F1
#
_cell.length_a   1.000
_cell.length_b   1.000
_cell.length_c   1.000
_cell.angle_alpha   90.00
_cell.angle_beta   90.00
_cell.angle_gamma   90.00
#
_symmetry.space_group_name_H-M   'P 1'
#
loop_
_entity.id
_entity.type
_entity.pdbx_description
1 polymer ?
#
loop_
_entity_poly.entity_id
_entity_poly.type
_entity_poly.pdbx_seq_one_letter_code
_entity_poly.pdbx_strand_id
1 'polypeptide(L)'
;MRLVISLSNLGLEGLPTFVLADRGDCYFTLKAWNAQNGGAAAILVADDKVEPLITMDNPEEDDAGAAYLQNITIPSALISKSLGDSIKKALSNGEMVNMNLDWTESLPHPDERVEYEFWTNSNDECGPKCDSQIEFVKNFKGAAQIFKI
;
A
#
# COMPACT_ATOMS: atom_id res chain seq x y z
N MET A 1 -18.00 -2.56 -4.02
CA MET A 1 -17.06 -3.67 -4.30
C MET A 1 -17.46 -4.41 -5.57
N ARG A 2 -16.86 -4.08 -6.73
CA ARG A 2 -17.03 -4.86 -7.97
C ARG A 2 -15.83 -5.79 -8.09
N LEU A 3 -16.05 -7.06 -7.80
CA LEU A 3 -15.02 -8.09 -7.83
C LEU A 3 -14.76 -8.45 -9.31
N VAL A 4 -13.68 -7.95 -9.90
CA VAL A 4 -13.22 -8.42 -11.21
C VAL A 4 -12.34 -9.64 -10.96
N ILE A 5 -12.96 -10.81 -10.84
CA ILE A 5 -12.23 -12.08 -10.88
C ILE A 5 -11.95 -12.37 -12.36
N SER A 6 -10.69 -12.28 -12.77
CA SER A 6 -10.26 -12.84 -14.05
C SER A 6 -10.19 -14.37 -13.91
N LEU A 7 -11.31 -15.05 -14.14
CA LEU A 7 -11.32 -16.49 -14.35
C LEU A 7 -10.91 -16.75 -15.81
N SER A 8 -9.60 -16.75 -16.07
CA SER A 8 -9.11 -17.45 -17.26
C SER A 8 -9.02 -18.94 -16.92
N ASN A 9 -10.10 -19.66 -17.22
CA ASN A 9 -10.08 -21.12 -17.32
C ASN A 9 -9.21 -21.52 -18.52
N LEU A 10 -7.89 -21.48 -18.34
CA LEU A 10 -6.88 -22.14 -19.19
C LEU A 10 -5.50 -22.02 -18.50
N GLY A 11 -5.22 -22.92 -17.56
CA GLY A 11 -3.87 -23.39 -17.23
C GLY A 11 -2.81 -22.37 -16.79
N LEU A 12 -3.06 -21.59 -15.73
CA LEU A 12 -2.02 -20.78 -15.07
C LEU A 12 -1.88 -21.16 -13.59
N GLU A 13 -1.35 -22.37 -13.34
CA GLU A 13 -0.72 -22.66 -12.05
C GLU A 13 0.62 -21.91 -12.00
N GLY A 14 0.64 -20.66 -11.50
CA GLY A 14 1.92 -20.08 -11.04
C GLY A 14 2.09 -18.56 -11.07
N LEU A 15 1.25 -17.79 -11.77
CA LEU A 15 1.38 -16.33 -11.72
C LEU A 15 0.55 -15.73 -10.57
N PRO A 16 1.12 -14.87 -9.71
CA PRO A 16 0.39 -14.27 -8.61
C PRO A 16 -0.73 -13.35 -9.11
N THR A 17 -1.94 -13.49 -8.55
CA THR A 17 -3.11 -12.69 -8.97
C THR A 17 -3.13 -11.33 -8.30
N PHE A 18 -3.23 -10.26 -9.08
CA PHE A 18 -3.37 -8.89 -8.57
C PHE A 18 -4.84 -8.46 -8.61
N VAL A 19 -5.31 -7.82 -7.55
CA VAL A 19 -6.69 -7.29 -7.46
C VAL A 19 -6.69 -5.81 -7.77
N LEU A 20 -7.58 -5.39 -8.67
CA LEU A 20 -7.89 -3.99 -8.92
C LEU A 20 -9.15 -3.60 -8.14
N ALA A 21 -9.03 -2.61 -7.25
CA ALA A 21 -10.13 -2.06 -6.46
C ALA A 21 -10.31 -0.57 -6.72
N ASP A 22 -11.53 -0.06 -6.56
CA ASP A 22 -11.81 1.37 -6.68
C ASP A 22 -11.64 2.07 -5.33
N ARG A 23 -11.12 3.31 -5.37
CA ARG A 23 -11.10 4.23 -4.23
C ARG A 23 -12.54 4.61 -3.84
N GLY A 24 -12.78 4.77 -2.54
CA GLY A 24 -14.10 5.03 -1.95
C GLY A 24 -14.61 3.87 -1.09
N ASP A 25 -15.80 4.03 -0.50
CA ASP A 25 -16.50 3.13 0.43
C ASP A 25 -15.80 2.85 1.78
N CYS A 26 -14.50 2.55 1.76
CA CYS A 26 -13.73 2.17 2.94
C CYS A 26 -12.23 2.48 2.79
N TYR A 27 -11.48 2.33 3.87
CA TYR A 27 -10.05 2.63 3.95
C TYR A 27 -9.17 1.69 3.10
N PHE A 28 -8.02 2.20 2.65
CA PHE A 28 -7.04 1.47 1.84
C PHE A 28 -6.60 0.15 2.50
N THR A 29 -6.32 0.21 3.80
CA THR A 29 -5.84 -0.91 4.60
C THR A 29 -6.88 -2.02 4.71
N LEU A 30 -8.17 -1.67 4.85
CA LEU A 30 -9.26 -2.65 4.85
C LEU A 30 -9.41 -3.34 3.48
N LYS A 31 -9.20 -2.61 2.37
CA LYS A 31 -9.20 -3.20 1.02
C LYS A 31 -8.06 -4.21 0.88
N ALA A 32 -6.86 -3.84 1.33
CA ALA A 32 -5.69 -4.72 1.31
C ALA A 32 -5.92 -5.99 2.15
N TRP A 33 -6.44 -5.85 3.37
CA TRP A 33 -6.80 -6.98 4.23
C TRP A 33 -7.80 -7.93 3.56
N ASN A 34 -8.86 -7.39 2.97
CA ASN A 34 -9.87 -8.19 2.28
C ASN A 34 -9.32 -8.87 1.02
N ALA A 35 -8.47 -8.19 0.25
CA ALA A 35 -7.81 -8.78 -0.92
C ALA A 35 -6.86 -9.91 -0.52
N GLN A 36 -6.08 -9.74 0.55
CA GLN A 36 -5.21 -10.77 1.09
C GLN A 36 -6.00 -12.02 1.52
N ASN A 37 -7.08 -11.84 2.28
CA ASN A 37 -7.96 -12.95 2.67
C ASN A 37 -8.64 -13.63 1.47
N GLY A 38 -8.78 -12.91 0.34
CA GLY A 38 -9.25 -13.43 -0.94
C GLY A 38 -8.17 -14.15 -1.76
N GLY A 39 -6.93 -14.29 -1.26
CA GLY A 39 -5.83 -14.94 -1.95
C GLY A 39 -5.14 -14.08 -3.01
N ALA A 40 -5.34 -12.76 -2.98
CA ALA A 40 -4.60 -11.85 -3.85
C ALA A 40 -3.13 -11.80 -3.44
N ALA A 41 -2.24 -11.69 -4.42
CA ALA A 41 -0.81 -11.49 -4.20
C ALA A 41 -0.44 -10.00 -4.10
N ALA A 42 -1.27 -9.11 -4.64
CA ALA A 42 -1.12 -7.67 -4.56
C ALA A 42 -2.47 -6.99 -4.76
N ILE A 43 -2.60 -5.75 -4.30
CA ILE A 43 -3.76 -4.90 -4.58
C ILE A 43 -3.34 -3.57 -5.21
N LEU A 44 -4.04 -3.19 -6.27
CA LEU A 44 -4.01 -1.86 -6.87
C LEU A 44 -5.32 -1.16 -6.55
N VAL A 45 -5.25 0.03 -5.98
CA VAL A 45 -6.42 0.87 -5.74
C VAL A 45 -6.42 1.98 -6.78
N ALA A 46 -7.42 2.00 -7.67
CA ALA A 46 -7.59 3.04 -8.66
C ALA A 46 -8.26 4.26 -8.03
N ASP A 47 -7.64 5.42 -8.22
CA ASP A 47 -8.22 6.69 -7.83
C ASP A 47 -9.58 6.94 -8.52
N ASP A 48 -10.51 7.57 -7.81
CA ASP A 48 -11.81 8.00 -8.32
C ASP A 48 -11.74 9.36 -9.01
N LYS A 49 -10.65 10.12 -8.79
CA LYS A 49 -10.43 11.47 -9.32
C LYS A 49 -9.17 11.56 -10.19
N VAL A 50 -9.16 12.53 -11.10
CA VAL A 50 -7.96 12.88 -11.87
C VAL A 50 -7.18 13.92 -11.07
N GLU A 51 -6.36 13.42 -10.14
CA GLU A 51 -5.54 14.24 -9.25
C GLU A 51 -4.12 13.64 -9.11
N PRO A 52 -3.12 14.42 -8.63
CA PRO A 52 -1.84 13.84 -8.23
C PRO A 52 -2.05 12.73 -7.21
N LEU A 53 -1.23 11.68 -7.28
CA LEU A 53 -1.32 10.57 -6.34
C LEU A 53 -1.14 11.09 -4.91
N ILE A 54 -2.10 10.77 -4.06
CA ILE A 54 -2.03 11.08 -2.64
C ILE A 54 -1.34 9.95 -1.88
N THR A 55 -0.78 10.26 -0.71
CA THR A 55 -0.34 9.22 0.22
C THR A 55 -1.55 8.44 0.72
N MET A 56 -1.45 7.11 0.77
CA MET A 56 -2.45 6.26 1.39
C MET A 56 -2.47 6.53 2.89
N ASP A 57 -3.22 7.54 3.32
CA ASP A 57 -3.33 7.87 4.74
C ASP A 57 -4.19 6.82 5.43
N ASN A 58 -3.69 6.30 6.54
CA ASN A 58 -4.47 5.47 7.43
C ASN A 58 -5.29 6.41 8.33
N PRO A 59 -6.56 6.14 8.59
CA PRO A 59 -7.36 7.01 9.44
C PRO A 59 -6.75 7.06 10.83
N GLU A 60 -6.74 8.25 11.41
CA GLU A 60 -6.48 8.41 12.83
C GLU A 60 -7.56 7.68 13.63
N GLU A 61 -7.09 6.84 14.54
CA GLU A 61 -7.76 6.32 15.73
C GLU A 61 -9.29 6.20 15.68
N ASP A 62 -9.75 4.98 15.40
CA ASP A 62 -10.94 4.45 16.07
C ASP A 62 -10.46 3.30 16.96
N ASP A 63 -10.13 3.63 18.22
CA ASP A 63 -9.96 2.88 19.49
C ASP A 63 -9.61 1.37 19.51
N ALA A 64 -9.13 0.82 18.41
CA ALA A 64 -8.63 -0.52 18.25
C ALA A 64 -7.80 -0.47 16.97
N GLY A 65 -6.53 -0.07 17.07
CA GLY A 65 -5.57 -0.17 15.98
C GLY A 65 -5.72 -1.55 15.36
N ALA A 66 -6.42 -1.60 14.23
CA ALA A 66 -7.14 -2.81 13.93
C ALA A 66 -6.10 -3.89 13.70
N ALA A 67 -6.17 -4.99 14.48
CA ALA A 67 -5.08 -5.98 14.53
C ALA A 67 -4.69 -6.51 13.13
N TYR A 68 -5.56 -6.35 12.14
CA TYR A 68 -5.26 -6.64 10.75
C TYR A 68 -4.16 -5.77 10.14
N LEU A 69 -3.94 -4.52 10.57
CA LEU A 69 -2.95 -3.59 10.01
C LEU A 69 -1.53 -4.14 10.09
N GLN A 70 -1.18 -4.79 11.21
CA GLN A 70 0.12 -5.43 11.40
C GLN A 70 0.27 -6.74 10.60
N ASN A 71 -0.84 -7.27 10.07
CA ASN A 71 -0.90 -8.57 9.41
C ASN A 71 -1.09 -8.46 7.89
N ILE A 72 -1.14 -7.26 7.31
CA ILE A 72 -1.15 -7.07 5.86
C ILE A 72 0.27 -7.29 5.35
N THR A 73 0.45 -8.33 4.54
CA THR A 73 1.74 -8.73 3.94
C THR A 73 1.77 -8.53 2.43
N ILE A 74 0.63 -8.27 1.80
CA ILE A 74 0.57 -8.06 0.35
C ILE A 74 0.93 -6.60 0.00
N PRO A 75 1.71 -6.38 -1.07
CA PRO A 75 1.96 -5.04 -1.59
C PRO A 75 0.64 -4.37 -2.00
N SER A 76 0.51 -3.11 -1.63
CA SER A 76 -0.65 -2.26 -1.90
C SER A 76 -0.19 -0.97 -2.55
N ALA A 77 -0.79 -0.59 -3.68
CA ALA A 77 -0.42 0.64 -4.39
C ALA A 77 -1.67 1.42 -4.83
N LEU A 78 -1.64 2.74 -4.64
CA LEU A 78 -2.59 3.65 -5.26
C LEU A 78 -2.11 3.98 -6.68
N ILE A 79 -3.00 3.84 -7.66
CA ILE A 79 -2.76 4.18 -9.06
C ILE A 79 -3.69 5.27 -9.54
N SER A 80 -3.28 5.99 -10.58
CA SER A 80 -4.08 7.07 -11.13
C SER A 80 -5.37 6.53 -11.74
N LYS A 81 -6.41 7.36 -11.75
CA LYS A 81 -7.68 7.04 -12.41
C LYS A 81 -7.50 6.63 -13.87
N SER A 82 -6.64 7.33 -14.62
CA SER A 82 -6.39 7.05 -16.03
C SER A 82 -5.77 5.66 -16.26
N LEU A 83 -4.84 5.24 -15.40
CA LEU A 83 -4.28 3.90 -15.45
C LEU A 83 -5.33 2.84 -15.07
N GLY A 84 -6.08 3.06 -13.98
CA GLY A 84 -7.16 2.17 -13.56
C GLY A 84 -8.23 1.97 -14.64
N ASP A 85 -8.66 3.04 -15.30
CA ASP A 85 -9.64 2.98 -16.39
C ASP A 85 -9.08 2.22 -17.61
N SER A 86 -7.79 2.41 -17.93
CA SER A 86 -7.13 1.69 -19.02
C SER A 86 -7.04 0.18 -18.76
N ILE A 87 -6.70 -0.21 -17.53
CA ILE A 87 -6.67 -1.63 -17.11
C ILE A 87 -8.07 -2.23 -17.19
N LYS A 88 -9.09 -1.56 -16.63
CA LYS A 88 -10.48 -2.03 -16.69
C LYS A 88 -10.97 -2.21 -18.12
N LYS A 89 -10.60 -1.30 -19.02
CA LYS A 89 -10.95 -1.38 -20.44
C LYS A 89 -10.33 -2.62 -21.09
N ALA A 90 -9.03 -2.84 -20.90
CA ALA A 90 -8.35 -4.03 -21.42
C ALA A 90 -8.97 -5.33 -20.89
N LEU A 91 -9.21 -5.41 -19.57
CA LEU A 91 -9.88 -6.55 -18.95
C LEU A 91 -11.30 -6.77 -19.50
N SER A 92 -12.06 -5.71 -19.76
CA SER A 92 -13.40 -5.80 -20.34
C SER A 92 -13.41 -6.29 -21.80
N ASN A 93 -12.30 -6.10 -22.52
CA ASN A 93 -12.10 -6.64 -23.86
C ASN A 93 -11.67 -8.12 -23.84
N GLY A 94 -11.49 -8.72 -22.66
CA GLY A 94 -10.97 -10.08 -22.50
C GLY A 94 -9.45 -10.18 -22.63
N GLU A 95 -8.73 -9.06 -22.59
CA GLU A 95 -7.27 -9.03 -22.63
C GLU A 95 -6.69 -9.37 -21.25
N MET A 96 -5.56 -10.06 -21.23
CA MET A 96 -4.78 -10.28 -20.01
C MET A 96 -3.82 -9.12 -19.79
N VAL A 97 -3.84 -8.55 -18.58
CA VAL A 97 -2.95 -7.45 -18.20
C VAL A 97 -1.87 -7.99 -17.27
N ASN A 98 -0.63 -8.01 -17.76
CA ASN A 98 0.54 -8.38 -16.96
C ASN A 98 1.16 -7.14 -16.34
N MET A 99 1.46 -7.21 -15.05
CA MET A 99 2.03 -6.09 -14.29
C MET A 99 3.25 -6.57 -13.51
N ASN A 100 4.28 -5.73 -13.50
CA ASN A 100 5.42 -5.87 -12.62
C ASN A 100 5.37 -4.76 -11.57
N LEU A 101 5.46 -5.11 -10.30
CA LEU A 101 5.60 -4.15 -9.22
C LEU A 101 7.05 -4.21 -8.75
N ASP A 102 7.75 -3.11 -8.94
CA ASP A 102 9.13 -2.95 -8.50
C ASP A 102 9.18 -1.88 -7.42
N TRP A 103 9.61 -2.30 -6.24
CA TRP A 103 9.79 -1.44 -5.06
C TRP A 103 11.22 -1.60 -4.50
N THR A 104 12.17 -2.06 -5.32
CA THR A 104 13.58 -2.25 -4.90
C THR A 104 14.20 -0.99 -4.33
N GLU A 105 13.94 0.17 -4.91
CA GLU A 105 14.37 1.49 -4.39
C GLU A 105 13.74 1.84 -3.02
N SER A 106 12.64 1.19 -2.65
CA SER A 106 11.96 1.37 -1.36
C SER A 106 12.32 0.29 -0.34
N LEU A 107 13.11 -0.72 -0.73
CA LEU A 107 13.68 -1.68 0.18
C LEU A 107 15.07 -1.19 0.59
N PRO A 108 15.46 -1.40 1.87
CA PRO A 108 16.83 -1.14 2.28
C PRO A 108 17.77 -1.94 1.35
N HIS A 109 18.71 -1.23 0.73
CA HIS A 109 19.72 -1.86 -0.09
C HIS A 109 20.46 -2.91 0.77
N PRO A 110 20.75 -4.11 0.25
CA PRO A 110 21.56 -5.09 0.97
C PRO A 110 23.03 -4.67 0.92
N ASP A 111 23.34 -3.48 1.41
CA ASP A 111 24.67 -3.11 1.85
C ASP A 111 24.76 -3.26 3.38
N GLU A 112 25.95 -3.28 3.96
CA GLU A 112 26.14 -3.44 5.42
C GLU A 112 25.71 -2.17 6.19
N ARG A 113 24.76 -1.41 5.66
CA ARG A 113 24.28 -0.13 6.18
C ARG A 113 22.79 -0.24 6.45
N VAL A 114 22.35 0.39 7.53
CA VAL A 114 20.94 0.51 7.82
C VAL A 114 20.55 1.95 7.53
N GLU A 115 19.77 2.14 6.48
CA GLU A 115 19.24 3.45 6.08
C GLU A 115 17.90 3.68 6.77
N TYR A 116 17.77 4.80 7.48
CA TYR A 116 16.52 5.23 8.11
C TYR A 116 16.21 6.64 7.64
N GLU A 117 15.03 6.83 7.05
CA GLU A 117 14.51 8.16 6.73
C GLU A 117 13.36 8.50 7.68
N PHE A 118 13.45 9.67 8.30
CA PHE A 118 12.40 10.20 9.16
C PHE A 118 11.84 11.47 8.51
N TRP A 119 10.63 11.36 7.96
CA TRP A 119 9.95 12.45 7.27
C TRP A 119 8.99 13.17 8.22
N THR A 120 9.17 14.48 8.38
CA THR A 120 8.24 15.36 9.10
C THR A 120 7.76 16.46 8.17
N ASN A 121 6.55 16.96 8.39
CA ASN A 121 6.02 18.11 7.67
C ASN A 121 5.42 19.13 8.64
N SER A 122 5.30 20.39 8.22
CA SER A 122 4.74 21.47 9.04
C SER A 122 3.23 21.38 9.26
N ASN A 123 2.58 20.43 8.61
CA ASN A 123 1.15 20.13 8.66
C ASN A 123 0.85 18.92 9.56
N ASP A 124 1.86 18.31 10.19
CA ASP A 124 1.68 17.28 11.21
C ASP A 124 1.04 17.96 12.43
N GLU A 125 -0.29 17.92 12.49
CA GLU A 125 -1.07 18.52 13.56
C GLU A 125 -0.75 17.85 14.91
N CYS A 126 -0.83 18.62 15.99
CA CYS A 126 -0.66 18.09 17.34
C CYS A 126 -1.79 17.08 17.65
N GLY A 127 -1.43 15.80 17.75
CA GLY A 127 -2.31 14.67 18.00
C GLY A 127 -1.51 13.37 18.18
N PRO A 128 -2.17 12.21 18.30
CA PRO A 128 -1.53 10.92 18.58
C PRO A 128 -0.44 10.54 17.55
N LYS A 129 -0.59 10.98 16.29
CA LYS A 129 0.40 10.82 15.22
C LYS A 129 1.68 11.62 15.50
N CYS A 130 1.53 12.88 15.93
CA CYS A 130 2.66 13.71 16.36
C CYS A 130 3.31 13.16 17.63
N ASP A 131 2.51 12.67 18.59
CA ASP A 131 3.03 12.09 19.83
C ASP A 131 3.83 10.81 19.58
N SER A 132 3.33 9.92 18.71
CA SER A 132 4.05 8.70 18.32
C SER A 132 5.33 8.99 17.52
N GLN A 133 5.32 10.01 16.65
CA GLN A 133 6.52 10.50 15.96
C GLN A 133 7.55 11.07 16.94
N ILE A 134 7.12 11.89 17.91
CA ILE A 134 7.98 12.44 18.96
C ILE A 134 8.55 11.32 19.84
N GLU A 135 7.72 10.33 20.18
CA GLU A 135 8.14 9.16 20.96
C GLU A 135 9.16 8.31 20.21
N PHE A 136 8.95 8.07 18.91
CA PHE A 136 9.93 7.43 18.05
C PHE A 136 11.27 8.17 18.07
N VAL A 137 11.28 9.50 17.89
CA VAL A 137 12.51 10.31 17.94
C VAL A 137 13.21 10.18 19.29
N LYS A 138 12.46 10.23 20.40
CA LYS A 138 13.02 10.07 21.76
C LYS A 138 13.66 8.70 21.96
N ASN A 139 13.00 7.63 21.53
CA ASN A 139 13.45 6.27 21.70
C ASN A 139 14.62 5.93 20.75
N PHE A 140 14.56 6.41 19.51
CA PHE A 140 15.59 6.18 18.50
C PHE A 140 16.88 6.95 18.76
N LYS A 141 16.82 8.06 19.51
CA LYS A 141 18.00 8.87 19.87
C LYS A 141 19.16 8.05 20.42
N GLY A 142 18.90 7.08 21.30
CA GLY A 142 19.94 6.24 21.89
C GLY A 142 20.59 5.29 20.88
N ALA A 143 19.78 4.67 20.01
CA ALA A 143 20.27 3.81 18.94
C ALA A 143 21.08 4.62 17.90
N ALA A 144 20.57 5.79 17.51
CA ALA A 144 21.22 6.69 16.55
C ALA A 144 22.62 7.16 16.99
N GLN A 145 22.87 7.29 18.30
CA GLN A 145 24.20 7.65 18.82
C GLN A 145 25.23 6.52 18.69
N ILE A 146 24.78 5.27 18.60
CA ILE A 146 25.64 4.09 18.45
C ILE A 146 26.01 3.90 16.98
N PHE A 147 25.07 4.19 16.08
CA PHE A 147 25.31 4.22 14.63
C PHE A 147 26.11 5.48 14.27
N LYS A 148 27.45 5.38 14.30
CA LYS A 148 28.31 6.43 13.76
C LYS A 148 28.05 6.58 12.26
N ILE A 149 27.42 7.68 11.89
CA ILE A 149 27.47 8.25 10.52
C ILE A 149 28.87 8.80 10.29
#